data_AF-A0A085WHL2-F1
#
_entry.id   AF-A0A085WHL2-F1
#
_cell.length_a   1.000
_cell.length_b   1.000
_cell.length_c   1.000
_cell.angle_alpha   90.00
_cell.angle_beta   90.00
_cell.angle_gamma   90.00
#
_symmetry.space_group_name_H-M   'P 1'
#
loop_
_entity.id
_entity.type
_entity.pdbx_description
1 polymer ?
#
loop_
_entity_poly.entity_id
_entity_poly.type
_entity_poly.pdbx_seq_one_letter_code
_entity_poly.pdbx_strand_id
1 'polypeptide(L)'
;MGWLGVVSVVLCTACGASRSSAVRPQAAQETPPGAQAVLAEEYPSSTRRYVDEDLGFEIVRPTAEWQLDETEEQNAPEGMAIPVVLKHRTTGAQVVLQVAPAVATPTQFAERLSEGLKEQPGFVASDPEPLPLSDSAVGFNFTVEGGVRGRVAVTEGSPGRVFMFLATWPETAPEDVNRSVEALFGAVHPLPEPG
;
A
#
# COMPACT_ATOMS: atom_id res chain seq x y z
N MET A 1 10.92 48.93 36.45
CA MET A 1 10.86 50.30 35.89
C MET A 1 11.59 50.31 34.56
N GLY A 2 10.93 50.77 33.49
CA GLY A 2 11.37 50.83 32.06
C GLY A 2 10.92 49.61 31.25
N TRP A 3 9.97 49.62 30.27
CA TRP A 3 9.54 50.58 29.23
C TRP A 3 10.68 50.90 28.25
N LEU A 4 10.66 50.77 26.91
CA LEU A 4 9.71 50.69 25.78
C LEU A 4 10.37 49.78 24.70
N GLY A 5 9.77 49.29 23.62
CA GLY A 5 8.56 49.68 22.92
C GLY A 5 8.37 48.88 21.61
N VAL A 6 7.19 49.11 21.05
CA VAL A 6 6.54 48.53 19.87
C VAL A 6 7.18 49.01 18.56
N VAL A 7 7.24 48.14 17.54
CA VAL A 7 7.01 48.52 16.13
C VAL A 7 6.26 47.41 15.41
N SER A 8 4.98 47.66 15.12
CA SER A 8 4.22 46.97 14.08
C SER A 8 4.49 47.64 12.73
N VAL A 9 4.63 46.87 11.66
CA VAL A 9 4.39 47.36 10.29
C VAL A 9 3.41 46.41 9.60
N VAL A 10 2.24 46.96 9.30
CA VAL A 10 1.17 46.43 8.46
C VAL A 10 1.30 47.07 7.08
N LEU A 11 1.33 46.28 6.01
CA LEU A 11 1.06 46.67 4.61
C LEU A 11 0.67 45.39 3.85
N CYS A 12 -0.22 45.30 2.87
CA CYS A 12 -1.41 46.02 2.43
C CYS A 12 -2.03 45.10 1.35
N THR A 13 -3.35 44.96 1.31
CA THR A 13 -4.11 44.25 0.28
C THR A 13 -4.30 45.09 -0.99
N ALA A 14 -4.31 44.44 -2.17
CA ALA A 14 -5.10 44.75 -3.39
C ALA A 14 -4.59 43.87 -4.56
N CYS A 15 -5.36 42.93 -5.13
CA CYS A 15 -6.45 43.06 -6.12
C CYS A 15 -6.02 43.51 -7.53
N GLY A 16 -6.18 42.60 -8.50
CA GLY A 16 -6.67 42.93 -9.84
C GLY A 16 -5.80 42.52 -11.04
N ALA A 17 -6.27 41.55 -11.82
CA ALA A 17 -6.27 41.60 -13.29
C ALA A 17 -7.10 40.44 -13.87
N SER A 18 -8.41 40.67 -13.98
CA SER A 18 -9.33 39.84 -14.76
C SER A 18 -8.99 39.95 -16.25
N ARG A 19 -8.90 38.81 -16.94
CA ARG A 19 -9.03 38.75 -18.41
C ARG A 19 -9.95 37.61 -18.79
N SER A 20 -11.23 37.95 -18.94
CA SER A 20 -12.23 37.15 -19.63
C SER A 20 -11.92 37.15 -21.12
N SER A 21 -11.77 35.97 -21.72
CA SER A 21 -11.83 35.82 -23.17
C SER A 21 -13.09 35.03 -23.54
N ALA A 22 -14.03 35.80 -24.07
CA ALA A 22 -15.00 35.48 -25.11
C ALA A 22 -15.57 34.06 -25.16
N VAL A 23 -16.79 33.93 -24.63
CA VAL A 23 -17.79 32.99 -25.12
C VAL A 23 -18.14 33.38 -26.57
N ARG A 24 -17.98 32.46 -27.52
CA ARG A 24 -18.69 32.48 -28.80
C ARG A 24 -19.72 31.34 -28.78
N PRO A 25 -21.02 31.60 -28.88
CA PRO A 25 -22.01 30.55 -28.99
C PRO A 25 -22.03 30.07 -30.44
N GLN A 26 -21.87 28.77 -30.66
CA GLN A 26 -22.24 28.15 -31.92
C GLN A 26 -23.13 26.93 -31.66
N ALA A 27 -24.40 27.18 -31.99
CA ALA A 27 -25.43 26.31 -32.53
C ALA A 27 -25.39 24.81 -32.21
N ALA A 28 -26.52 24.39 -31.64
CA ALA A 28 -27.01 23.03 -31.53
C ALA A 28 -26.67 22.12 -32.74
N GLN A 29 -26.08 20.97 -32.43
CA GLN A 29 -26.31 19.75 -33.17
C GLN A 29 -26.88 18.72 -32.19
N GLU A 30 -28.12 18.32 -32.48
CA GLU A 30 -28.86 17.29 -31.78
C GLU A 30 -28.19 15.93 -31.98
N THR A 31 -27.78 15.31 -30.88
CA THR A 31 -27.28 13.93 -30.83
C THR A 31 -28.46 12.96 -30.65
N PRO A 32 -28.50 11.80 -31.31
CA PRO A 32 -29.50 10.76 -31.03
C PRO A 32 -29.34 10.22 -29.60
N PRO A 33 -30.43 9.85 -28.89
CA PRO A 33 -30.35 9.34 -27.52
C PRO A 33 -30.01 7.85 -27.56
N GLY A 34 -28.82 7.46 -27.11
CA GLY A 34 -28.49 6.03 -27.07
C GLY A 34 -27.03 5.68 -26.86
N ALA A 35 -26.32 6.38 -25.98
CA ALA A 35 -25.08 5.85 -25.42
C ALA A 35 -25.09 6.18 -23.94
N GLN A 36 -25.29 5.14 -23.13
CA GLN A 36 -25.21 5.21 -21.69
C GLN A 36 -23.85 5.81 -21.34
N ALA A 37 -23.87 7.02 -20.78
CA ALA A 37 -22.75 7.55 -20.03
C ALA A 37 -22.62 6.63 -18.80
N VAL A 38 -21.86 5.55 -18.96
CA VAL A 38 -21.25 4.85 -17.84
C VAL A 38 -20.44 5.93 -17.14
N LEU A 39 -20.87 6.26 -15.93
CA LEU A 39 -20.15 7.10 -14.99
C LEU A 39 -18.78 6.46 -14.79
N ALA A 40 -17.81 6.85 -15.61
CA ALA A 40 -16.41 6.74 -15.27
C ALA A 40 -16.24 7.72 -14.11
N GLU A 41 -16.41 7.22 -12.89
CA GLU A 41 -15.96 7.92 -11.71
C GLU A 41 -14.46 8.20 -11.91
N GLU A 42 -14.14 9.46 -12.20
CA GLU A 42 -12.79 10.01 -12.12
C GLU A 42 -12.35 9.98 -10.66
N TYR A 43 -11.94 8.80 -10.19
CA TYR A 43 -11.04 8.71 -9.06
C TYR A 43 -9.70 9.30 -9.49
N PRO A 44 -9.07 10.20 -8.70
CA PRO A 44 -7.75 10.72 -9.04
C PRO A 44 -6.80 9.53 -9.23
N SER A 45 -6.22 9.43 -10.43
CA SER A 45 -5.38 8.33 -10.87
C SER A 45 -4.13 8.11 -10.02
N SER A 46 -3.79 9.05 -9.12
CA SER A 46 -2.70 8.94 -8.17
C SER A 46 -3.01 8.05 -6.96
N THR A 47 -4.28 7.85 -6.59
CA THR A 47 -4.58 7.11 -5.34
C THR A 47 -4.18 5.64 -5.46
N ARG A 48 -4.22 5.02 -6.65
CA ARG A 48 -3.95 3.58 -6.82
C ARG A 48 -2.47 3.21 -6.76
N ARG A 49 -1.55 4.17 -6.87
CA ARG A 49 -0.11 3.92 -6.84
C ARG A 49 0.48 4.56 -5.60
N TYR A 50 1.22 3.79 -4.83
CA TYR A 50 2.03 4.27 -3.71
C TYR A 50 3.49 3.96 -4.02
N VAL A 51 4.40 4.88 -3.68
CA VAL A 51 5.83 4.75 -3.95
C VAL A 51 6.56 5.16 -2.69
N ASP A 52 7.49 4.33 -2.24
CA ASP A 52 8.42 4.64 -1.17
C ASP A 52 9.85 4.52 -1.74
N GLU A 53 10.49 5.66 -1.98
CA GLU A 53 11.83 5.72 -2.56
C GLU A 53 12.91 5.29 -1.56
N ASP A 54 12.69 5.51 -0.26
CA ASP A 54 13.64 5.17 0.80
C ASP A 54 13.71 3.66 1.04
N LEU A 55 12.55 3.01 0.99
CA LEU A 55 12.40 1.56 1.07
C LEU A 55 12.53 0.88 -0.30
N GLY A 56 12.53 1.65 -1.38
CA GLY A 56 12.84 1.21 -2.73
C GLY A 56 11.74 0.34 -3.35
N PHE A 57 10.47 0.64 -3.14
CA PHE A 57 9.38 -0.12 -3.75
C PHE A 57 8.22 0.77 -4.21
N GLU A 58 7.35 0.17 -5.01
CA GLU A 58 6.04 0.71 -5.31
C GLU A 58 4.94 -0.34 -5.18
N ILE A 59 3.72 0.15 -4.92
CA ILE A 59 2.51 -0.66 -4.84
C ILE A 59 1.48 -0.11 -5.83
N VAL A 60 1.10 -0.91 -6.81
CA VAL A 60 0.02 -0.60 -7.75
C VAL A 60 -1.23 -1.35 -7.35
N ARG A 61 -2.04 -0.77 -6.46
CA ARG A 61 -3.15 -1.49 -5.81
C ARG A 61 -4.11 -2.09 -6.84
N PRO A 62 -4.39 -3.40 -6.75
CA PRO A 62 -5.22 -4.09 -7.75
C PRO A 62 -6.69 -3.65 -7.68
N THR A 63 -7.15 -3.24 -6.50
CA THR A 63 -8.53 -2.80 -6.25
C THR A 63 -8.57 -1.59 -5.31
N ALA A 64 -9.70 -0.88 -5.26
CA ALA A 64 -9.91 0.23 -4.34
C ALA A 64 -10.18 -0.21 -2.88
N GLU A 65 -10.39 -1.52 -2.66
CA GLU A 65 -10.73 -2.11 -1.36
C GLU A 65 -9.55 -2.12 -0.38
N TRP A 66 -8.32 -2.11 -0.90
CA TRP A 66 -7.11 -1.97 -0.09
C TRP A 66 -6.77 -0.50 0.12
N GLN A 67 -6.67 -0.10 1.37
CA GLN A 67 -6.27 1.24 1.80
C GLN A 67 -4.95 1.17 2.56
N LEU A 68 -4.02 2.04 2.20
CA LEU A 68 -2.80 2.22 2.99
C LEU A 68 -3.17 2.86 4.33
N ASP A 69 -2.59 2.35 5.41
CA ASP A 69 -2.69 2.94 6.74
C ASP A 69 -1.50 3.87 6.99
N GLU A 70 -1.71 5.15 6.72
CA GLU A 70 -0.72 6.23 6.92
C GLU A 70 -0.65 6.68 8.40
N THR A 71 -1.44 6.08 9.29
CA THR A 71 -1.49 6.48 10.71
C THR A 71 -0.23 6.06 11.46
N GLU A 72 0.35 4.91 11.11
CA GLU A 72 1.59 4.44 11.73
C GLU A 72 2.79 5.28 11.30
N GLU A 73 2.76 5.80 10.05
CA GLU A 73 3.80 6.71 9.53
C GLU A 73 3.93 7.99 10.37
N GLN A 74 2.80 8.55 10.81
CA GLN A 74 2.75 9.81 11.57
C GLN A 74 3.19 9.68 13.03
N ASN A 75 3.23 8.46 13.57
CA ASN A 75 3.51 8.20 15.00
C ASN A 75 4.84 7.49 15.24
N ALA A 76 5.59 7.14 14.19
CA ALA A 76 6.84 6.44 14.37
C ALA A 76 7.96 7.35 14.88
N PRO A 77 8.70 6.91 15.91
CA PRO A 77 9.94 7.55 16.32
C PRO A 77 10.95 7.66 15.17
N GLU A 78 11.65 8.79 15.09
CA GLU A 78 12.71 9.02 14.09
C GLU A 78 13.73 7.86 14.10
N GLY A 79 13.97 7.28 12.92
CA GLY A 79 14.95 6.21 12.73
C GLY A 79 14.41 4.77 12.85
N MET A 80 13.10 4.55 13.04
CA MET A 80 12.50 3.22 12.91
C MET A 80 11.83 3.04 11.54
N ALA A 81 12.14 1.92 10.88
CA ALA A 81 11.46 1.52 9.64
C ALA A 81 10.01 1.17 9.96
N ILE A 82 9.09 1.91 9.36
CA ILE A 82 7.65 1.78 9.58
C ILE A 82 7.16 0.71 8.61
N PRO A 83 6.51 -0.35 9.10
CA PRO A 83 5.95 -1.34 8.21
C PRO A 83 4.81 -0.72 7.40
N VAL A 84 4.74 -1.07 6.12
CA VAL A 84 3.70 -0.56 5.22
C VAL A 84 2.47 -1.44 5.39
N VAL A 85 1.42 -0.88 5.97
CA VAL A 85 0.20 -1.63 6.31
C VAL A 85 -0.92 -1.28 5.35
N LEU A 86 -1.50 -2.28 4.69
CA LEU A 86 -2.71 -2.15 3.88
C LEU A 86 -3.88 -2.86 4.56
N LYS A 87 -5.00 -2.16 4.71
CA LYS A 87 -6.23 -2.68 5.32
C LYS A 87 -7.32 -2.83 4.26
N HIS A 88 -8.01 -3.96 4.28
CA HIS A 88 -9.18 -4.19 3.45
C HIS A 88 -10.40 -3.54 4.12
N ARG A 89 -11.12 -2.68 3.39
CA ARG A 89 -12.18 -1.82 3.94
C ARG A 89 -13.28 -2.53 4.73
N THR A 90 -13.64 -3.73 4.30
CA THR A 90 -14.88 -4.39 4.74
C THR A 90 -14.69 -5.75 5.44
N THR A 91 -13.53 -6.38 5.29
CA THR A 91 -13.34 -7.79 5.69
C THR A 91 -12.47 -7.93 6.93
N GLY A 92 -11.82 -6.85 7.37
CA GLY A 92 -10.81 -6.89 8.43
C GLY A 92 -9.50 -7.56 7.99
N ALA A 93 -9.34 -7.89 6.71
CA ALA A 93 -8.08 -8.39 6.18
C ALA A 93 -7.02 -7.28 6.20
N GLN A 94 -5.77 -7.66 6.47
CA GLN A 94 -4.64 -6.76 6.51
C GLN A 94 -3.43 -7.40 5.83
N VAL A 95 -2.63 -6.59 5.15
CA VAL A 95 -1.33 -6.97 4.59
C VAL A 95 -0.29 -6.02 5.14
N VAL A 96 0.77 -6.58 5.70
CA VAL A 96 1.94 -5.84 6.16
C VAL A 96 3.10 -6.15 5.22
N LEU A 97 3.68 -5.13 4.60
CA LEU A 97 4.92 -5.20 3.85
C LEU A 97 6.06 -4.71 4.75
N GLN A 98 7.04 -5.58 4.97
CA GLN A 98 8.29 -5.27 5.63
C GLN A 98 9.44 -5.37 4.63
N VAL A 99 10.30 -4.35 4.66
CA VAL A 99 11.52 -4.31 3.85
C VAL A 99 12.71 -4.48 4.79
N ALA A 100 13.53 -5.50 4.53
CA ALA A 100 14.68 -5.84 5.38
C ALA A 100 15.95 -6.00 4.54
N PRO A 101 17.15 -5.82 5.13
CA PRO A 101 18.40 -6.19 4.47
C PRO A 101 18.43 -7.68 4.09
N ALA A 102 18.94 -7.99 2.90
CA ALA A 102 19.07 -9.36 2.38
C ALA A 102 20.24 -10.14 3.01
N VAL A 103 20.22 -10.32 4.33
CA VAL A 103 21.23 -11.09 5.08
C VAL A 103 21.08 -12.62 4.92
N ALA A 104 19.98 -13.05 4.29
CA ALA A 104 19.66 -14.43 3.96
C ALA A 104 18.79 -14.48 2.69
N THR A 105 18.71 -15.65 2.06
CA THR A 105 17.82 -15.86 0.90
C THR A 105 16.34 -15.83 1.31
N PRO A 106 15.41 -15.51 0.40
CA PRO A 106 13.96 -15.59 0.68
C PRO A 106 13.53 -16.94 1.25
N THR A 107 14.05 -18.05 0.70
CA THR A 107 13.82 -19.42 1.19
C THR A 107 14.22 -19.56 2.66
N GLN A 108 15.43 -19.15 3.03
CA GLN A 108 15.90 -19.22 4.41
C GLN A 108 15.09 -18.35 5.37
N PHE A 109 14.61 -17.19 4.91
CA PHE A 109 13.69 -16.36 5.70
C PHE A 109 12.36 -17.07 5.93
N ALA A 110 11.73 -17.58 4.87
CA ALA A 110 10.44 -18.27 4.95
C ALA A 110 10.51 -19.54 5.81
N GLU A 111 11.59 -20.32 5.71
CA GLU A 111 11.84 -21.50 6.54
C GLU A 111 11.92 -21.15 8.02
N ARG A 112 12.76 -20.17 8.38
CA ARG A 112 12.92 -19.73 9.78
C ARG A 112 11.62 -19.17 10.35
N LEU A 113 10.85 -18.43 9.56
CA LEU A 113 9.56 -17.87 9.97
C LEU A 113 8.51 -18.98 10.17
N SER A 114 8.42 -19.94 9.24
CA SER A 114 7.51 -21.08 9.35
C SER A 114 7.85 -21.94 10.58
N GLU A 115 9.13 -22.24 10.78
CA GLU A 115 9.62 -23.00 11.95
C GLU A 115 9.32 -22.25 13.25
N GLY A 116 9.69 -20.97 13.34
CA GLY A 116 9.42 -20.15 14.52
C GLY A 116 7.93 -20.01 14.85
N LEU A 117 7.05 -19.95 13.84
CA LEU A 117 5.60 -19.94 14.03
C LEU A 117 5.07 -21.30 14.51
N LYS A 118 5.58 -22.42 13.98
CA LYS A 118 5.19 -23.77 14.42
C LYS A 118 5.53 -24.05 15.89
N GLU A 119 6.53 -23.36 16.43
CA GLU A 119 6.89 -23.44 17.85
C GLU A 119 5.94 -22.65 18.76
N GLN A 120 5.13 -21.73 18.22
CA GLN A 120 4.21 -20.91 19.02
C GLN A 120 2.90 -21.64 19.34
N PRO A 121 2.46 -21.67 20.61
CA PRO A 121 1.15 -22.19 20.97
C PRO A 121 0.03 -21.48 20.22
N GLY A 122 -0.93 -22.26 19.71
CA GLY A 122 -2.08 -21.74 18.98
C GLY A 122 -1.79 -21.40 17.51
N PHE A 123 -0.57 -21.59 17.01
CA PHE A 123 -0.26 -21.42 15.59
C PHE A 123 -0.13 -22.76 14.88
N VAL A 124 -0.63 -22.81 13.64
CA VAL A 124 -0.38 -23.92 12.71
C VAL A 124 0.10 -23.32 11.42
N ALA A 125 1.31 -23.68 10.97
CA ALA A 125 1.86 -23.20 9.70
C ALA A 125 2.24 -24.35 8.77
N SER A 126 2.07 -24.16 7.46
CA SER A 126 2.57 -25.07 6.44
C SER A 126 4.08 -24.90 6.23
N ASP A 127 4.69 -25.85 5.54
CA ASP A 127 6.04 -25.67 5.01
C ASP A 127 6.06 -24.58 3.91
N PRO A 128 7.19 -23.88 3.74
CA PRO A 128 7.37 -22.96 2.61
C PRO A 128 7.31 -23.67 1.26
N GLU A 129 6.66 -23.03 0.30
CA GLU A 129 6.54 -23.46 -1.09
C GLU A 129 6.87 -22.30 -2.04
N PRO A 130 7.37 -22.56 -3.27
CA PRO A 130 7.55 -21.53 -4.29
C PRO A 130 6.22 -20.83 -4.64
N LEU A 131 6.28 -19.52 -4.89
CA LEU A 131 5.12 -18.72 -5.26
C LEU A 131 5.22 -18.23 -6.71
N PRO A 132 4.08 -18.09 -7.42
CA PRO A 132 4.03 -17.53 -8.77
C PRO A 132 4.12 -15.99 -8.76
N LEU A 133 4.99 -15.41 -7.93
CA LEU A 133 5.26 -13.97 -7.86
C LEU A 133 6.59 -13.64 -8.56
N SER A 134 7.60 -14.47 -8.35
CA SER A 134 8.93 -14.40 -8.96
C SER A 134 9.63 -15.76 -8.80
N ASP A 135 10.76 -15.97 -9.49
CA ASP A 135 11.55 -17.21 -9.34
C ASP A 135 12.17 -17.37 -7.94
N SER A 136 12.32 -16.27 -7.19
CA SER A 136 12.86 -16.27 -5.82
C SER A 136 11.78 -16.21 -4.75
N ALA A 137 10.50 -16.09 -5.13
CA ALA A 137 9.40 -15.96 -4.19
C ALA A 137 9.04 -17.31 -3.56
N VAL A 138 8.91 -17.30 -2.24
CA VAL A 138 8.48 -18.43 -1.43
C VAL A 138 7.49 -17.97 -0.37
N GLY A 139 6.58 -18.85 0.05
CA GLY A 139 5.59 -18.51 1.05
C GLY A 139 4.98 -19.71 1.71
N PHE A 140 4.19 -19.48 2.75
CA PHE A 140 3.48 -20.52 3.48
C PHE A 140 2.18 -19.96 4.03
N ASN A 141 1.26 -20.86 4.37
CA ASN A 141 0.00 -20.52 5.03
C ASN A 141 0.14 -20.76 6.52
N PHE A 142 -0.60 -19.99 7.32
CA PHE A 142 -0.76 -20.28 8.73
C PHE A 142 -2.17 -19.99 9.21
N THR A 143 -2.54 -20.59 10.33
CA THR A 143 -3.73 -20.25 11.09
C THR A 143 -3.37 -19.97 12.53
N VAL A 144 -4.20 -19.17 13.19
CA VAL A 144 -4.08 -18.85 14.61
C VAL A 144 -5.37 -19.29 15.31
N GLU A 145 -5.21 -19.92 16.46
CA GLU A 145 -6.29 -20.22 17.39
C GLU A 145 -7.08 -18.94 17.66
N GLY A 146 -8.41 -19.02 17.50
CA GLY A 146 -9.27 -17.84 17.46
C GLY A 146 -9.77 -17.45 16.06
N GLY A 147 -9.47 -18.26 15.04
CA GLY A 147 -10.15 -18.20 13.74
C GLY A 147 -9.57 -17.15 12.79
N VAL A 148 -8.25 -17.00 12.78
CA VAL A 148 -7.52 -16.13 11.84
C VAL A 148 -6.73 -17.00 10.88
N ARG A 149 -6.86 -16.71 9.58
CA ARG A 149 -6.00 -17.25 8.52
C ARG A 149 -4.92 -16.23 8.20
N GLY A 150 -3.77 -16.71 7.77
CA GLY A 150 -2.70 -15.88 7.28
C GLY A 150 -1.89 -16.52 6.18
N ARG A 151 -1.21 -15.65 5.43
CA ARG A 151 -0.33 -15.99 4.32
C ARG A 151 0.94 -15.17 4.46
N VAL A 152 2.08 -15.83 4.33
CA VAL A 152 3.38 -15.19 4.23
C VAL A 152 3.92 -15.36 2.82
N ALA A 153 4.50 -14.31 2.28
CA ALA A 153 5.32 -14.36 1.07
C ALA A 153 6.63 -13.62 1.32
N VAL A 154 7.74 -14.17 0.82
CA VAL A 154 9.07 -13.57 0.89
C VAL A 154 9.67 -13.64 -0.51
N THR A 155 10.17 -12.51 -1.00
CA THR A 155 10.79 -12.40 -2.32
C THR A 155 11.98 -11.44 -2.26
N GLU A 156 12.89 -11.56 -3.21
CA GLU A 156 13.87 -10.50 -3.43
C GLU A 156 13.16 -9.18 -3.76
N GLY A 157 13.65 -8.09 -3.17
CA GLY A 157 13.17 -6.74 -3.42
C GLY A 157 14.19 -5.94 -4.22
N SER A 158 14.32 -4.66 -3.90
CA SER A 158 15.39 -3.81 -4.43
C SER A 158 16.77 -4.35 -4.04
N PRO A 159 17.86 -3.99 -4.75
CA PRO A 159 19.20 -4.51 -4.51
C PRO A 159 19.60 -4.51 -3.02
N GLY A 160 19.99 -5.69 -2.51
CA GLY A 160 20.37 -5.86 -1.11
C GLY A 160 19.20 -5.87 -0.12
N ARG A 161 17.94 -5.93 -0.58
CA ARG A 161 16.73 -5.98 0.23
C ARG A 161 15.90 -7.23 -0.08
N VAL A 162 15.15 -7.66 0.93
CA VAL A 162 14.09 -8.66 0.84
C VAL A 162 12.76 -7.99 1.17
N PHE A 163 11.73 -8.31 0.39
CA PHE A 163 10.36 -7.94 0.71
C PHE A 163 9.69 -9.13 1.39
N MET A 164 9.09 -8.85 2.54
CA MET A 164 8.33 -9.82 3.31
C MET A 164 6.91 -9.31 3.48
N PHE A 165 5.95 -10.12 3.05
CA PHE A 165 4.54 -9.87 3.16
C PHE A 165 3.94 -10.76 4.24
N LEU A 166 3.18 -10.17 5.15
CA LEU A 166 2.36 -10.87 6.13
C LEU A 166 0.92 -10.45 5.93
N ALA A 167 0.09 -11.36 5.44
CA ALA A 167 -1.34 -11.15 5.32
C ALA A 167 -2.10 -11.92 6.41
N THR A 168 -3.12 -11.30 6.98
CA THR A 168 -4.04 -11.94 7.93
C THR A 168 -5.48 -11.55 7.64
N TRP A 169 -6.41 -12.47 7.87
CA TRP A 169 -7.85 -12.21 7.74
C TRP A 169 -8.68 -13.21 8.57
N PRO A 170 -9.91 -12.83 8.97
CA PRO A 170 -10.81 -13.75 9.67
C PRO A 170 -11.15 -14.99 8.84
N GLU A 171 -11.34 -16.14 9.49
CA GLU A 171 -11.86 -17.36 8.84
C GLU A 171 -13.25 -17.16 8.24
N THR A 172 -14.03 -16.24 8.80
CA THR A 172 -15.34 -15.84 8.30
C THR A 172 -15.28 -14.93 7.08
N ALA A 173 -14.09 -14.43 6.70
CA ALA A 173 -13.95 -13.58 5.53
C ALA A 173 -14.28 -14.37 4.24
N PRO A 174 -14.90 -13.71 3.25
CA PRO A 174 -15.22 -14.32 1.96
C PRO A 174 -14.00 -14.96 1.27
N GLU A 175 -14.23 -16.01 0.48
CA GLU A 175 -13.14 -16.76 -0.18
C GLU A 175 -12.30 -15.92 -1.15
N ASP A 176 -12.90 -14.87 -1.73
CA ASP A 176 -12.21 -13.97 -2.66
C ASP A 176 -11.12 -13.11 -1.98
N VAL A 177 -11.14 -12.97 -0.65
CA VAL A 177 -10.09 -12.29 0.12
C VAL A 177 -8.74 -12.94 -0.12
N ASN A 178 -8.67 -14.27 -0.19
CA ASN A 178 -7.41 -14.97 -0.47
C ASN A 178 -6.84 -14.57 -1.84
N ARG A 179 -7.70 -14.55 -2.87
CA ARG A 179 -7.30 -14.10 -4.22
C ARG A 179 -6.87 -12.62 -4.22
N SER A 180 -7.58 -11.79 -3.45
CA SER A 180 -7.30 -10.37 -3.30
C SER A 180 -5.94 -10.11 -2.62
N VAL A 181 -5.58 -10.92 -1.62
CA VAL A 181 -4.26 -10.90 -0.96
C VAL A 181 -3.16 -11.28 -1.95
N GLU A 182 -3.30 -12.39 -2.67
CA GLU A 182 -2.29 -12.82 -3.65
C GLU A 182 -2.12 -11.79 -4.78
N ALA A 183 -3.21 -11.17 -5.23
CA ALA A 183 -3.16 -10.08 -6.19
C ALA A 183 -2.44 -8.84 -5.63
N LEU A 184 -2.57 -8.55 -4.33
CA LEU A 184 -1.87 -7.44 -3.69
C LEU A 184 -0.37 -7.74 -3.52
N PHE A 185 0.01 -8.98 -3.22
CA PHE A 185 1.43 -9.37 -3.21
C PHE A 185 2.08 -9.16 -4.57
N GLY A 186 1.41 -9.59 -5.64
CA GLY A 186 1.88 -9.40 -7.01
C GLY A 186 1.86 -7.94 -7.50
N ALA A 187 1.24 -7.03 -6.75
CA ALA A 187 1.16 -5.60 -7.07
C ALA A 187 2.33 -4.78 -6.49
N VAL A 188 3.21 -5.41 -5.71
CA VAL A 188 4.38 -4.77 -5.14
C VAL A 188 5.60 -5.05 -6.00
N HIS A 189 6.29 -3.99 -6.40
CA HIS A 189 7.43 -4.07 -7.29
C HIS A 189 8.62 -3.30 -6.71
N PRO A 190 9.85 -3.81 -6.86
CA PRO A 190 11.04 -3.02 -6.55
C PRO A 190 11.15 -1.84 -7.50
N LEU A 191 11.66 -0.71 -7.01
CA LEU A 191 11.97 0.42 -7.87
C LEU A 191 13.17 0.10 -8.77
N PRO A 192 13.19 0.62 -10.01
CA PRO A 192 14.35 0.47 -10.89
C PRO A 192 15.58 1.15 -10.26
N GLU A 193 16.77 0.57 -10.49
CA GLU A 193 18.02 1.21 -10.06
C GLU A 193 18.17 2.60 -10.71
N PRO A 194 18.59 3.63 -9.96
CA PRO A 194 18.97 4.90 -10.56
C PRO A 194 20.21 4.68 -11.44
N GLY A 195 20.03 4.86 -12.75
CA GLY A 195 21.08 4.66 -13.76
C GLY A 195 22.16 5.73 -13.80
#